data_AF-A0A963B9B4-F1
#
_entry.id   AF-A0A963B9B4-F1
#
_cell.length_a   1.000
_cell.length_b   1.000
_cell.length_c   1.000
_cell.angle_alpha   90.00
_cell.angle_beta   90.00
_cell.angle_gamma   90.00
#
_symmetry.space_group_name_H-M   'P 1'
#
loop_
_entity.id
_entity.type
_entity.pdbx_description
1 polymer ?
#
loop_
_entity_poly.entity_id
_entity_poly.type
_entity_poly.pdbx_seq_one_letter_code
_entity_poly.pdbx_strand_id
1 'polypeptide(L)'
;MTNRIAPIPGSGFAVLGSLMGMIMVLGPGVGFTQEAYNDVTEPNEACPGEDGRYCDNGDGTVTDSRTGLIWLKNASCDELGPNLDGSATFEAALHYTNALFDGHCGLRDGSRPGQWRLPSPSEWREMMDRRYHNPAIANASGNGKWRMGDLFEDVRSDGYWTDQEVKGDEQYAWSAGLFGGTIAAAAKNIQEYIWPVREP
;
A
#
# COMPACT_ATOMS: atom_id res chain seq x y z
N MET A 1 -12.84 -73.43 31.39
CA MET A 1 -11.95 -72.24 31.36
C MET A 1 -12.73 -71.11 30.72
N THR A 2 -13.07 -70.13 31.54
CA THR A 2 -14.19 -69.20 31.36
C THR A 2 -13.82 -68.09 30.38
N ASN A 3 -14.54 -68.02 29.27
CA ASN A 3 -14.43 -66.96 28.27
C ASN A 3 -15.36 -65.81 28.69
N ARG A 4 -14.80 -64.62 28.95
CA ARG A 4 -15.57 -63.38 29.20
C ARG A 4 -15.11 -62.31 28.21
N ILE A 5 -15.94 -62.08 27.20
CA ILE A 5 -15.90 -60.88 26.36
C ILE A 5 -16.74 -59.83 27.09
N ALA A 6 -16.13 -58.69 27.39
CA ALA A 6 -16.82 -57.50 27.90
C ALA A 6 -16.69 -56.35 26.89
N PRO A 7 -17.72 -55.48 26.79
CA PRO A 7 -17.92 -54.58 25.65
C PRO A 7 -17.21 -53.23 25.84
N ILE A 8 -16.78 -52.63 24.72
CA ILE A 8 -16.27 -51.25 24.68
C ILE A 8 -17.48 -50.30 24.59
N PRO A 9 -17.71 -49.38 25.54
CA PRO A 9 -18.76 -48.39 25.45
C PRO A 9 -18.38 -47.26 24.50
N GLY A 10 -19.40 -46.74 23.81
CA GLY A 10 -19.28 -45.84 22.68
C GLY A 10 -18.75 -44.45 23.02
N SER A 11 -17.95 -43.93 22.11
CA SER A 11 -17.67 -42.51 21.96
C SER A 11 -18.67 -41.92 20.97
N GLY A 12 -19.72 -41.28 21.50
CA GLY A 12 -20.45 -40.26 20.77
C GLY A 12 -19.54 -39.07 20.55
N PHE A 13 -19.22 -38.78 19.29
CA PHE A 13 -18.54 -37.54 18.93
C PHE A 13 -19.60 -36.48 18.63
N ALA A 14 -19.66 -35.46 19.48
CA ALA A 14 -20.25 -34.18 19.13
C ALA A 14 -19.26 -33.47 18.20
N VAL A 15 -19.70 -33.16 16.97
CA VAL A 15 -18.98 -32.24 16.10
C VAL A 15 -19.46 -30.83 16.44
N LEU A 16 -18.64 -30.07 17.16
CA LEU A 16 -18.65 -28.61 17.10
C LEU A 16 -17.47 -28.22 16.23
N GLY A 17 -17.78 -27.63 15.08
CA GLY A 17 -16.81 -27.36 14.03
C GLY A 17 -15.70 -26.42 14.46
N SER A 18 -14.50 -26.70 13.98
CA SER A 18 -13.49 -25.69 13.65
C SER A 18 -12.68 -26.22 12.49
N LEU A 19 -12.63 -25.46 11.40
CA LEU A 19 -11.98 -25.83 10.15
C LEU A 19 -10.45 -25.85 10.31
N MET A 20 -9.84 -26.91 9.76
CA MET A 20 -8.45 -27.04 9.26
C MET A 20 -7.30 -26.62 10.19
N GLY A 21 -6.33 -27.45 10.56
CA GLY A 21 -6.05 -28.84 10.25
C GLY A 21 -4.63 -29.15 10.72
N MET A 22 -4.44 -30.26 11.42
CA MET A 22 -3.18 -31.02 11.38
C MET A 22 -3.40 -32.39 12.02
N ILE A 23 -3.25 -33.45 11.22
CA ILE A 23 -3.10 -34.81 11.75
C ILE A 23 -1.64 -34.92 12.22
N MET A 24 -1.42 -35.02 13.53
CA MET A 24 -0.12 -35.43 14.06
C MET A 24 0.03 -36.94 13.94
N VAL A 25 0.96 -37.40 13.09
CA VAL A 25 1.48 -38.78 13.13
C VAL A 25 2.70 -38.78 14.04
N LEU A 26 2.60 -39.40 15.21
CA LEU A 26 3.72 -39.56 16.15
C LEU A 26 4.48 -40.86 15.84
N GLY A 27 5.69 -40.73 15.28
CA GLY A 27 6.70 -41.79 15.27
C GLY A 27 7.69 -41.58 16.43
N PRO A 28 8.20 -42.65 17.08
CA PRO A 28 9.13 -42.50 18.19
C PRO A 28 10.54 -42.17 17.65
N GLY A 29 11.13 -41.05 18.07
CA GLY A 29 12.59 -40.94 18.08
C GLY A 29 13.26 -39.69 17.48
N VAL A 30 12.55 -38.58 17.24
CA VAL A 30 13.22 -37.30 16.93
C VAL A 30 12.72 -36.20 17.86
N GLY A 31 13.56 -35.80 18.80
CA GLY A 31 13.34 -34.62 19.62
C GLY A 31 13.59 -33.37 18.78
N PHE A 32 12.58 -32.52 18.66
CA PHE A 32 12.76 -31.16 18.16
C PHE A 32 12.94 -30.25 19.39
N THR A 33 14.07 -29.55 19.44
CA THR A 33 14.30 -28.53 20.47
C THR A 33 13.34 -27.37 20.23
N GLN A 34 12.87 -26.74 21.32
CA GLN A 34 11.97 -25.57 21.31
C GLN A 34 12.49 -24.41 20.43
N GLU A 35 13.80 -24.39 20.15
CA GLU A 35 14.48 -23.43 19.28
C GLU A 35 13.99 -23.45 17.83
N ALA A 36 13.46 -24.58 17.34
CA ALA A 36 12.95 -24.70 15.96
C ALA A 36 11.45 -24.35 15.80
N TYR A 37 10.71 -24.14 16.90
CA TYR A 37 9.27 -23.79 16.86
C TYR A 37 9.02 -22.28 16.85
N ASN A 38 10.02 -21.47 17.19
CA ASN A 38 9.90 -20.02 17.13
C ASN A 38 10.22 -19.44 15.73
N ASP A 39 10.43 -20.29 14.72
CA ASP A 39 10.71 -19.90 13.33
C ASP A 39 9.47 -20.05 12.43
N VAL A 40 8.27 -19.86 12.99
CA VAL A 40 7.02 -19.85 12.23
C VAL A 40 6.20 -18.63 12.63
N THR A 41 6.30 -17.62 11.77
CA THR A 41 5.38 -16.49 11.58
C THR A 41 5.25 -15.52 12.76
N GLU A 42 6.25 -14.65 12.92
CA GLU A 42 5.97 -13.26 13.28
C GLU A 42 4.98 -12.70 12.23
N PRO A 43 3.85 -12.10 12.62
CA PRO A 43 2.99 -11.40 11.68
C PRO A 43 3.78 -10.23 11.12
N ASN A 44 4.09 -10.28 9.81
CA ASN A 44 4.41 -9.14 8.95
C ASN A 44 4.85 -7.88 9.71
N GLU A 45 6.11 -7.84 10.14
CA GLU A 45 6.69 -6.61 10.68
C GLU A 45 6.54 -5.52 9.62
N ALA A 46 5.59 -4.62 9.85
CA ALA A 46 5.49 -3.36 9.15
C ALA A 46 6.79 -2.60 9.43
N CYS A 47 7.65 -2.58 8.41
CA CYS A 47 8.97 -1.97 8.36
C CYS A 47 9.95 -2.35 9.50
N PRO A 48 10.65 -3.49 9.39
CA PRO A 48 11.74 -3.80 10.29
C PRO A 48 12.99 -3.02 9.85
N GLY A 49 13.25 -1.92 10.56
CA GLY A 49 14.60 -1.43 10.91
C GLY A 49 15.79 -1.65 9.97
N GLU A 50 15.68 -1.41 8.66
CA GLU A 50 16.84 -1.38 7.74
C GLU A 50 16.72 -0.15 6.82
N ASP A 51 17.08 1.05 7.33
CA ASP A 51 17.51 2.27 6.64
C ASP A 51 16.71 2.77 5.40
N GLY A 52 15.46 2.33 5.25
CA GLY A 52 14.59 2.68 4.14
C GLY A 52 13.84 4.00 4.31
N ARG A 53 13.73 4.79 3.24
CA ARG A 53 12.84 5.96 3.21
C ARG A 53 11.37 5.54 3.07
N TYR A 54 11.10 4.56 2.21
CA TYR A 54 9.76 4.09 1.91
C TYR A 54 9.61 2.64 2.35
N CYS A 55 8.55 2.39 3.12
CA CYS A 55 8.23 1.12 3.74
C CYS A 55 6.99 0.51 3.10
N ASP A 56 7.07 -0.71 2.58
CA ASP A 56 5.87 -1.45 2.16
C ASP A 56 5.10 -1.92 3.39
N ASN A 57 3.81 -1.62 3.46
CA ASN A 57 2.93 -2.11 4.53
C ASN A 57 2.30 -3.47 4.18
N GLY A 58 2.46 -3.96 2.94
CA GLY A 58 1.92 -5.23 2.47
C GLY A 58 0.40 -5.21 2.20
N ASP A 59 -0.21 -4.04 2.28
CA ASP A 59 -1.65 -3.80 2.16
C ASP A 59 -2.01 -2.85 1.01
N GLY A 60 -1.09 -2.67 0.05
CA GLY A 60 -1.24 -1.72 -1.06
C GLY A 60 -0.85 -0.28 -0.71
N THR A 61 -0.32 -0.05 0.49
CA THR A 61 0.18 1.27 0.91
C THR A 61 1.67 1.26 1.21
N VAL A 62 2.27 2.46 1.14
CA VAL A 62 3.68 2.70 1.40
C VAL A 62 3.83 3.85 2.40
N THR A 63 4.53 3.60 3.50
CA THR A 63 4.82 4.64 4.51
C THR A 63 6.12 5.36 4.17
N ASP A 64 6.11 6.69 4.06
CA ASP A 64 7.33 7.52 4.00
C ASP A 64 7.83 7.79 5.42
N SER A 65 8.91 7.11 5.83
CA SER A 65 9.48 7.19 7.18
C SER A 65 9.98 8.58 7.56
N ARG A 66 10.23 9.46 6.59
CA ARG A 66 10.68 10.84 6.85
C ARG A 66 9.52 11.75 7.27
N THR A 67 8.33 11.50 6.75
CA THR A 67 7.16 12.37 6.94
C THR A 67 6.07 11.74 7.80
N GLY A 68 6.06 10.40 7.90
CA GLY A 68 4.98 9.61 8.47
C GLY A 68 3.78 9.44 7.52
N LEU A 69 3.78 10.07 6.35
CA LEU A 69 2.67 9.97 5.41
C LEU A 69 2.56 8.58 4.79
N ILE A 70 1.32 8.15 4.54
CA ILE A 70 1.01 6.90 3.87
C ILE A 70 0.56 7.22 2.44
N TRP A 71 1.26 6.63 1.47
CA TRP A 71 1.03 6.80 0.04
C TRP A 71 0.38 5.56 -0.54
N LEU A 72 -0.45 5.74 -1.56
CA LEU A 72 -0.89 4.63 -2.40
C LEU A 72 0.33 4.02 -3.11
N LYS A 73 0.46 2.69 -3.09
CA LYS A 73 1.62 2.01 -3.70
C LYS A 73 1.63 2.13 -5.23
N ASN A 74 0.46 2.00 -5.86
CA ASN A 74 0.28 2.23 -7.29
C ASN A 74 0.05 3.72 -7.56
N ALA A 75 1.03 4.38 -8.16
CA ALA A 75 1.03 5.81 -8.44
C ALA A 75 0.03 6.24 -9.52
N SER A 76 -0.44 5.30 -10.34
CA SER A 76 -1.26 5.56 -11.53
C SER A 76 -2.38 4.52 -11.61
N CYS A 77 -3.05 4.27 -10.48
CA CYS A 77 -4.08 3.25 -10.38
C CYS A 77 -5.19 3.47 -11.43
N ASP A 78 -5.40 2.50 -12.32
CA ASP A 78 -6.39 2.58 -13.40
C ASP A 78 -7.83 2.81 -12.89
N GLU A 79 -8.15 2.47 -11.63
CA GLU A 79 -9.47 2.74 -11.06
C GLU A 79 -9.70 4.23 -10.70
N LEU A 80 -8.63 5.03 -10.65
CA LEU A 80 -8.68 6.46 -10.38
C LEU A 80 -8.76 7.23 -11.71
N GLY A 81 -9.92 7.82 -11.96
CA GLY A 81 -10.15 8.63 -13.16
C GLY A 81 -11.03 7.95 -14.22
N PRO A 82 -11.53 8.73 -15.18
CA PRO A 82 -12.52 8.24 -16.14
C PRO A 82 -11.92 7.41 -17.29
N ASN A 83 -10.61 7.50 -17.53
CA ASN A 83 -9.97 6.91 -18.71
C ASN A 83 -9.31 5.55 -18.45
N LEU A 84 -9.42 5.03 -17.23
CA LEU A 84 -8.78 3.78 -16.80
C LEU A 84 -7.24 3.81 -16.91
N ASP A 85 -6.63 4.93 -16.54
CA ASP A 85 -5.19 5.15 -16.64
C ASP A 85 -4.59 5.88 -15.43
N GLY A 86 -5.36 6.09 -14.35
CA GLY A 86 -4.90 6.83 -13.18
C GLY A 86 -4.92 8.34 -13.33
N SER A 87 -5.50 8.89 -14.40
CA SER A 87 -5.56 10.33 -14.67
C SER A 87 -6.98 10.88 -14.67
N ALA A 88 -7.14 12.12 -14.20
CA ALA A 88 -8.40 12.85 -14.27
C ALA A 88 -8.20 14.36 -14.36
N THR A 89 -9.28 15.09 -14.64
CA THR A 89 -9.34 16.54 -14.44
C THR A 89 -9.31 16.87 -12.95
N PHE A 90 -8.92 18.09 -12.59
CA PHE A 90 -8.67 18.46 -11.19
C PHE A 90 -9.86 18.16 -10.26
N GLU A 91 -11.07 18.56 -10.65
CA GLU A 91 -12.26 18.35 -9.81
C GLU A 91 -12.67 16.86 -9.75
N ALA A 92 -12.49 16.12 -10.84
CA ALA A 92 -12.68 14.68 -10.83
C ALA A 92 -11.64 13.99 -9.94
N ALA A 93 -10.38 14.42 -9.98
CA ALA A 93 -9.30 13.87 -9.15
C ALA A 93 -9.60 14.02 -7.65
N LEU A 94 -10.10 15.19 -7.23
CA LEU A 94 -10.56 15.40 -5.85
C LEU A 94 -11.67 14.40 -5.49
N HIS A 95 -12.65 14.21 -6.37
CA HIS A 95 -13.75 13.27 -6.15
C HIS A 95 -13.28 11.81 -6.07
N TYR A 96 -12.49 11.34 -7.04
CA TYR A 96 -11.95 9.97 -7.07
C TYR A 96 -11.10 9.69 -5.83
N THR A 97 -10.24 10.63 -5.45
CA THR A 97 -9.37 10.45 -4.29
C THR A 97 -10.16 10.38 -2.99
N ASN A 98 -11.13 11.28 -2.81
CA ASN A 98 -12.00 11.25 -1.62
C ASN A 98 -12.90 10.01 -1.58
N ALA A 99 -13.20 9.41 -2.73
CA ALA A 99 -13.97 8.18 -2.84
C ALA A 99 -13.13 6.91 -2.72
N LEU A 100 -11.79 6.99 -2.66
CA LEU A 100 -10.90 5.81 -2.54
C LEU A 100 -11.02 5.15 -1.17
N PHE A 101 -11.02 3.82 -1.14
CA PHE A 101 -11.10 3.00 0.06
C PHE A 101 -10.56 1.57 -0.17
N ASP A 102 -10.55 0.78 0.90
CA ASP A 102 -10.18 -0.64 0.91
C ASP A 102 -10.86 -1.45 -0.21
N GLY A 103 -10.10 -2.33 -0.86
CA GLY A 103 -10.59 -3.15 -1.98
C GLY A 103 -10.44 -2.52 -3.36
N HIS A 104 -10.05 -1.25 -3.44
CA HIS A 104 -9.71 -0.54 -4.69
C HIS A 104 -8.21 -0.31 -4.81
N CYS A 105 -7.67 -0.25 -6.03
CA CYS A 105 -6.26 0.07 -6.27
C CYS A 105 -5.26 -0.83 -5.52
N GLY A 106 -5.64 -2.08 -5.26
CA GLY A 106 -4.83 -3.04 -4.50
C GLY A 106 -4.84 -2.83 -2.97
N LEU A 107 -5.64 -1.89 -2.46
CA LEU A 107 -5.75 -1.60 -1.03
C LEU A 107 -6.36 -2.77 -0.25
N ARG A 108 -5.76 -3.06 0.90
CA ARG A 108 -6.20 -4.02 1.94
C ARG A 108 -5.97 -3.45 3.33
N ASP A 109 -6.01 -2.12 3.45
CA ASP A 109 -5.62 -1.35 4.63
C ASP A 109 -6.82 -1.00 5.54
N GLY A 110 -8.03 -1.45 5.17
CA GLY A 110 -9.26 -1.12 5.89
C GLY A 110 -9.69 0.34 5.78
N SER A 111 -9.11 1.09 4.83
CA SER A 111 -9.48 2.48 4.61
C SER A 111 -10.92 2.65 4.14
N ARG A 112 -11.46 3.85 4.38
CA ARG A 112 -12.83 4.25 4.07
C ARG A 112 -12.84 5.53 3.24
N PRO A 113 -13.92 5.79 2.47
CA PRO A 113 -14.06 7.05 1.75
C PRO A 113 -13.86 8.25 2.69
N GLY A 114 -13.11 9.23 2.21
CA GLY A 114 -12.74 10.45 2.93
C GLY A 114 -11.43 10.38 3.72
N GLN A 115 -10.76 9.23 3.78
CA GLN A 115 -9.44 9.11 4.41
C GLN A 115 -8.29 9.46 3.47
N TRP A 116 -8.47 9.23 2.18
CA TRP A 116 -7.49 9.56 1.15
C TRP A 116 -7.73 10.97 0.60
N ARG A 117 -6.65 11.70 0.38
CA ARG A 117 -6.66 13.05 -0.24
C ARG A 117 -5.56 13.19 -1.27
N LEU A 118 -5.68 14.22 -2.12
CA LEU A 118 -4.55 14.64 -2.94
C LEU A 118 -3.44 15.19 -2.02
N PRO A 119 -2.16 15.06 -2.41
CA PRO A 119 -1.06 15.64 -1.64
C PRO A 119 -0.99 17.15 -1.84
N SER A 120 -0.52 17.86 -0.83
CA SER A 120 -0.22 19.28 -0.94
C SER A 120 1.10 19.52 -1.69
N PRO A 121 1.32 20.73 -2.23
CA PRO A 121 2.59 21.08 -2.85
C PRO A 121 3.80 20.92 -1.92
N SER A 122 3.62 21.04 -0.60
CA SER A 122 4.70 20.84 0.37
C SER A 122 5.06 19.36 0.51
N GLU A 123 4.06 18.47 0.56
CA GLU A 123 4.29 17.03 0.64
C GLU A 123 4.92 16.48 -0.63
N TRP A 124 4.51 16.99 -1.79
CA TRP A 124 5.18 16.69 -3.05
C TRP A 124 6.65 17.13 -3.06
N ARG A 125 6.96 18.31 -2.50
CA ARG A 125 8.36 18.76 -2.38
C ARG A 125 9.18 17.88 -1.44
N GLU A 126 8.56 17.30 -0.42
CA GLU A 126 9.20 16.30 0.41
C GLU A 126 9.40 15.00 -0.38
N MET A 127 8.36 14.48 -1.02
CA MET A 127 8.44 13.24 -1.81
C MET A 127 9.53 13.31 -2.90
N MET A 128 9.47 14.35 -3.73
CA MET A 128 10.38 14.53 -4.86
C MET A 128 11.83 14.71 -4.42
N ASP A 129 12.74 14.18 -5.23
CA ASP A 129 14.17 14.27 -5.04
C ASP A 129 14.83 14.97 -6.23
N ARG A 130 15.33 16.18 -5.98
CA ARG A 130 15.94 17.04 -7.00
C ARG A 130 17.25 16.50 -7.56
N ARG A 131 17.81 15.45 -6.97
CA ARG A 131 18.97 14.73 -7.54
C ARG A 131 18.58 13.96 -8.80
N TYR A 132 17.30 13.69 -9.00
CA TYR A 132 16.78 12.82 -10.06
C TYR A 132 15.82 13.56 -10.99
N HIS A 133 15.63 12.98 -12.17
CA HIS A 133 14.71 13.43 -13.22
C HIS A 133 14.22 12.20 -13.98
N ASN A 134 12.99 12.22 -14.49
CA ASN A 134 12.38 11.13 -15.25
C ASN A 134 12.45 9.73 -14.59
N PRO A 135 11.69 9.47 -13.50
CA PRO A 135 11.01 10.43 -12.63
C PRO A 135 11.93 10.98 -11.53
N ALA A 136 11.54 12.11 -10.93
CA ALA A 136 12.26 12.83 -9.89
C ALA A 136 11.91 12.33 -8.48
N ILE A 137 11.98 11.00 -8.27
CA ILE A 137 11.74 10.37 -6.96
C ILE A 137 12.86 9.38 -6.63
N ALA A 138 13.06 9.14 -5.32
CA ALA A 138 14.04 8.20 -4.83
C ALA A 138 13.50 6.75 -4.79
N ASN A 139 14.41 5.77 -4.77
CA ASN A 139 14.09 4.37 -4.51
C ASN A 139 13.59 4.13 -3.08
N ALA A 140 13.17 2.90 -2.76
CA ALA A 140 12.73 2.53 -1.42
C ALA A 140 13.71 2.94 -0.31
N SER A 141 15.01 2.79 -0.54
CA SER A 141 16.06 3.16 0.43
C SER A 141 16.32 4.67 0.54
N GLY A 142 15.76 5.51 -0.33
CA GLY A 142 16.00 6.97 -0.34
C GLY A 142 17.41 7.40 -0.79
N ASN A 143 18.30 6.46 -1.10
CA ASN A 143 19.70 6.71 -1.44
C ASN A 143 20.00 6.63 -2.95
N GLY A 144 19.05 6.16 -3.74
CA GLY A 144 19.17 5.98 -5.19
C GLY A 144 17.95 6.49 -5.94
N LYS A 145 18.04 6.52 -7.27
CA LYS A 145 16.92 6.87 -8.15
C LYS A 145 15.94 5.70 -8.25
N TRP A 146 14.64 5.98 -8.17
CA TRP A 146 13.60 4.99 -8.45
C TRP A 146 13.74 4.40 -9.85
N ARG A 147 13.38 3.12 -10.01
CA ARG A 147 13.31 2.42 -11.30
C ARG A 147 12.04 1.57 -11.35
N MET A 148 11.61 1.23 -12.56
CA MET A 148 10.52 0.27 -12.74
C MET A 148 10.84 -1.05 -12.03
N GLY A 149 9.90 -1.54 -11.21
CA GLY A 149 10.09 -2.73 -10.35
C GLY A 149 10.63 -2.43 -8.94
N ASP A 150 10.83 -1.16 -8.60
CA ASP A 150 11.05 -0.70 -7.22
C ASP A 150 9.71 -0.64 -6.45
N LEU A 151 9.71 -0.09 -5.24
CA LEU A 151 8.56 -0.18 -4.33
C LEU A 151 7.29 0.50 -4.85
N PHE A 152 7.40 1.72 -5.36
CA PHE A 152 6.26 2.40 -5.98
C PHE A 152 6.02 1.84 -7.39
N GLU A 153 4.78 1.47 -7.64
CA GLU A 153 4.32 0.84 -8.88
C GLU A 153 3.74 1.89 -9.83
N ASP A 154 3.83 1.63 -11.14
CA ASP A 154 3.26 2.45 -12.21
C ASP A 154 3.53 3.96 -12.13
N VAL A 155 4.70 4.35 -11.61
CA VAL A 155 5.12 5.75 -11.57
C VAL A 155 5.31 6.29 -12.99
N ARG A 156 4.61 7.38 -13.28
CA ARG A 156 4.67 8.10 -14.55
C ARG A 156 5.59 9.29 -14.41
N SER A 157 6.40 9.54 -15.43
CA SER A 157 7.23 10.75 -15.48
C SER A 157 6.44 11.92 -16.09
N ASP A 158 5.35 12.30 -15.43
CA ASP A 158 4.43 13.34 -15.89
C ASP A 158 3.93 14.19 -14.71
N GLY A 159 2.88 14.99 -14.91
CA GLY A 159 2.23 15.76 -13.86
C GLY A 159 1.25 14.96 -13.01
N TYR A 160 1.18 15.34 -11.74
CA TYR A 160 0.29 14.78 -10.73
C TYR A 160 -0.43 15.90 -10.00
N TRP A 161 -1.74 15.78 -9.83
CA TRP A 161 -2.48 16.82 -9.12
C TRP A 161 -2.01 16.97 -7.66
N THR A 162 -1.95 18.22 -7.20
CA THR A 162 -1.91 18.53 -5.77
C THR A 162 -3.30 18.93 -5.29
N ASP A 163 -3.52 19.07 -3.98
CA ASP A 163 -4.80 19.52 -3.40
C ASP A 163 -5.08 21.03 -3.50
N GLN A 164 -4.22 21.78 -4.19
CA GLN A 164 -4.15 23.23 -4.04
C GLN A 164 -4.46 23.97 -5.33
N GLU A 165 -5.42 24.88 -5.27
CA GLU A 165 -5.74 25.79 -6.37
C GLU A 165 -4.75 26.97 -6.45
N VAL A 166 -4.62 27.57 -7.63
CA VAL A 166 -3.81 28.78 -7.82
C VAL A 166 -4.57 29.99 -7.29
N LYS A 167 -3.99 30.70 -6.32
CA LYS A 167 -4.63 31.87 -5.71
C LYS A 167 -4.80 32.99 -6.75
N GLY A 168 -6.06 33.41 -6.95
CA GLY A 168 -6.40 34.49 -7.87
C GLY A 168 -6.61 34.03 -9.31
N ASP A 169 -6.55 32.73 -9.57
CA ASP A 169 -6.87 32.16 -10.88
C ASP A 169 -7.64 30.83 -10.74
N GLU A 170 -8.95 30.91 -10.93
CA GLU A 170 -9.87 29.77 -10.77
C GLU A 170 -9.70 28.69 -11.83
N GLN A 171 -9.00 28.98 -12.93
CA GLN A 171 -8.79 28.05 -14.04
C GLN A 171 -7.63 27.08 -13.79
N TYR A 172 -6.78 27.36 -12.79
CA TYR A 172 -5.56 26.60 -12.56
C TYR A 172 -5.49 25.99 -11.15
N ALA A 173 -4.85 24.84 -11.08
CA ALA A 173 -4.42 24.21 -9.84
C ALA A 173 -2.92 23.87 -9.92
N TRP A 174 -2.31 23.59 -8.78
CA TRP A 174 -0.93 23.15 -8.73
C TRP A 174 -0.83 21.67 -9.13
N SER A 175 0.20 21.36 -9.91
CA SER A 175 0.57 20.02 -10.35
C SER A 175 2.06 19.79 -10.03
N ALA A 176 2.38 18.58 -9.57
CA ALA A 176 3.73 18.11 -9.33
C ALA A 176 4.24 17.34 -10.55
N GLY A 177 5.18 17.93 -11.29
CA GLY A 177 5.79 17.33 -12.47
C GLY A 177 7.00 16.47 -12.11
N LEU A 178 6.86 15.15 -12.23
CA LEU A 178 7.93 14.19 -11.94
C LEU A 178 9.01 14.13 -13.02
N PHE A 179 8.80 14.69 -14.20
CA PHE A 179 9.87 14.77 -15.21
C PHE A 179 11.09 15.54 -14.67
N GLY A 180 10.87 16.70 -14.04
CA GLY A 180 11.93 17.59 -13.54
C GLY A 180 11.91 17.85 -12.04
N GLY A 181 10.92 17.33 -11.30
CA GLY A 181 10.80 17.56 -9.87
C GLY A 181 10.28 18.97 -9.52
N THR A 182 9.26 19.44 -10.25
CA THR A 182 8.76 20.82 -10.17
C THR A 182 7.32 20.89 -9.71
N ILE A 183 6.95 21.97 -9.02
CA ILE A 183 5.54 22.35 -8.80
C ILE A 183 5.20 23.47 -9.79
N ALA A 184 4.18 23.27 -10.62
CA ALA A 184 3.76 24.22 -11.65
C ALA A 184 2.24 24.35 -11.70
N ALA A 185 1.74 25.46 -12.25
CA ALA A 185 0.31 25.64 -12.48
C ALA A 185 -0.11 24.85 -13.73
N ALA A 186 -1.22 24.12 -13.62
CA ALA A 186 -1.84 23.36 -14.70
C ALA A 186 -3.33 23.72 -14.79
N ALA A 187 -3.86 23.76 -16.02
CA ALA A 187 -5.26 24.11 -16.24
C ALA A 187 -6.16 22.98 -15.74
N LYS A 188 -7.18 23.28 -14.93
CA LYS A 188 -8.02 22.27 -14.23
C LYS A 188 -8.73 21.29 -15.17
N ASN A 189 -8.85 21.61 -16.46
CA ASN A 189 -9.53 20.79 -17.47
C ASN A 189 -8.60 19.82 -18.23
N ILE A 190 -7.30 19.80 -17.94
CA ILE A 190 -6.39 18.78 -18.50
C ILE A 190 -6.41 17.53 -17.62
N GLN A 191 -5.93 16.41 -18.16
CA GLN A 191 -5.73 15.18 -17.40
C GLN A 191 -4.35 15.23 -16.73
N GLU A 192 -4.29 14.98 -15.44
CA GLU A 192 -3.04 14.71 -14.71
C GLU A 192 -3.26 13.48 -13.82
N TYR A 193 -2.16 12.82 -13.44
CA TYR A 193 -2.23 11.61 -12.62
C TYR A 193 -2.65 11.88 -11.17
N ILE A 194 -3.26 10.88 -10.57
CA ILE A 194 -3.75 10.92 -9.19
C ILE A 194 -2.87 10.02 -8.33
N TRP A 195 -2.14 10.61 -7.38
CA TRP A 195 -1.37 9.86 -6.39
C TRP A 195 -1.81 10.20 -4.97
N PRO A 196 -2.75 9.42 -4.40
CA PRO A 196 -3.33 9.69 -3.09
C PRO A 196 -2.32 9.55 -1.94
N VAL A 197 -2.52 10.39 -0.93
CA VAL A 197 -1.82 10.35 0.35
C VAL A 197 -2.82 10.44 1.51
N ARG A 198 -2.45 9.90 2.66
CA ARG A 198 -3.18 10.07 3.93
C ARG A 198 -2.25 10.17 5.13
N GLU A 199 -2.82 10.64 6.23
CA GLU A 199 -2.19 10.59 7.55
C GLU A 199 -2.17 9.13 8.09
N PRO A 200 -1.30 8.81 9.07
CA PRO A 200 -1.21 7.51 9.73
C PRO A 200 -2.55 6.95 10.23
#